data_AF-A0A945HZZ9-F1
#
_entry.id   AF-A0A945HZZ9-F1
#
_cell.length_a   1.000
_cell.length_b   1.000
_cell.length_c   1.000
_cell.angle_alpha   90.00
_cell.angle_beta   90.00
_cell.angle_gamma   90.00
#
_symmetry.space_group_name_H-M   'P 1'
#
loop_
_entity.id
_entity.type
_entity.pdbx_description
1 polymer ?
#
loop_
_entity_poly.entity_id
_entity_poly.type
_entity_poly.pdbx_seq_one_letter_code
_entity_poly.pdbx_strand_id
1 'polypeptide(L)'
;GNDGFTNTEERLKVINDIYEVFPDSYDFIFLILDEPSIPENLNYYGKLIGVSNSISGLGFQIYDNSLDYGSNGKLKAVMQLTGLEYLKYGPALHELAHNWANFALPTHSVDSQGEELTSYLYTGHWGFTGGSTPGQLGGFQQSSLIDNGNNSYTVDSFGPFANGGNGVPYNDFELYLMGMLDIQDLNNFDMFTDITALSINETTFDFTAHQKTTFTSETLIELLGQRFPTYAESQKEFNLLAIVITDNSLSEDDWLKVDETAEWFSKLEDDGTSLYNFWEATNGLGSLSISY
;
A
#
# COMPACT_ATOMS: atom_id res chain seq x y z
N GLY A 1 6.88 -22.78 9.72
CA GLY A 1 7.51 -23.24 8.46
C GLY A 1 8.67 -22.33 8.12
N ASN A 2 9.41 -22.55 7.02
CA ASN A 2 10.21 -21.46 6.45
C ASN A 2 9.27 -20.46 5.76
N ASP A 3 9.71 -19.21 5.57
CA ASP A 3 8.99 -18.21 4.76
C ASP A 3 9.03 -18.60 3.27
N GLY A 4 8.11 -19.48 2.87
CA GLY A 4 8.02 -20.00 1.50
C GLY A 4 7.56 -18.96 0.49
N PHE A 5 6.82 -17.94 0.90
CA PHE A 5 6.37 -16.89 -0.01
C PHE A 5 7.50 -15.96 -0.44
N THR A 6 8.46 -15.65 0.44
CA THR A 6 9.66 -14.90 0.04
C THR A 6 10.57 -15.73 -0.86
N ASN A 7 10.55 -17.06 -0.76
CA ASN A 7 11.27 -17.94 -1.67
C ASN A 7 10.62 -17.91 -3.07
N THR A 8 11.36 -17.42 -4.07
CA THR A 8 10.86 -17.30 -5.45
C THR A 8 10.45 -18.64 -6.06
N GLU A 9 11.23 -19.72 -5.89
CA GLU A 9 10.89 -21.02 -6.50
C GLU A 9 9.60 -21.60 -5.91
N GLU A 10 9.44 -21.51 -4.58
CA GLU A 10 8.24 -22.00 -3.89
C GLU A 10 7.01 -21.18 -4.24
N ARG A 11 7.11 -19.84 -4.24
CA ARG A 11 6.02 -18.95 -4.64
C ARG A 11 5.59 -19.18 -6.08
N LEU A 12 6.53 -19.27 -7.03
CA LEU A 12 6.20 -19.51 -8.44
C LEU A 12 5.47 -20.84 -8.60
N LYS A 13 5.92 -21.90 -7.93
CA LYS A 13 5.26 -23.20 -7.97
C LYS A 13 3.80 -23.10 -7.50
N VAL A 14 3.56 -22.50 -6.34
CA VAL A 14 2.19 -22.37 -5.78
C VAL A 14 1.27 -21.60 -6.73
N ILE A 15 1.73 -20.48 -7.29
CA ILE A 15 0.89 -19.68 -8.18
C ILE A 15 0.65 -20.38 -9.53
N ASN A 16 1.62 -21.12 -10.06
CA ASN A 16 1.40 -21.94 -11.25
C ASN A 16 0.34 -23.04 -11.00
N ASP A 17 0.43 -23.74 -9.85
CA ASP A 17 -0.54 -24.76 -9.46
C ASP A 17 -1.97 -24.16 -9.36
N ILE A 18 -2.10 -22.91 -8.91
CA ILE A 18 -3.38 -22.19 -8.88
C ILE A 18 -3.94 -21.97 -10.29
N TYR A 19 -3.12 -21.57 -11.26
CA TYR A 19 -3.57 -21.38 -12.64
C TYR A 19 -3.86 -22.68 -13.41
N GLU A 20 -3.51 -23.85 -12.88
CA GLU A 20 -4.02 -25.13 -13.41
C GLU A 20 -5.53 -25.31 -13.16
N VAL A 21 -6.07 -24.62 -12.15
CA VAL A 21 -7.46 -24.74 -11.70
C VAL A 21 -8.28 -23.50 -12.07
N PHE A 22 -7.70 -22.31 -11.90
CA PHE A 22 -8.38 -21.03 -12.08
C PHE A 22 -8.02 -20.38 -13.42
N PRO A 23 -8.97 -19.68 -14.07
CA PRO A 23 -8.69 -18.96 -15.30
C PRO A 23 -7.78 -17.75 -15.05
N ASP A 24 -7.07 -17.32 -16.10
CA ASP A 24 -6.25 -16.10 -16.09
C ASP A 24 -7.11 -14.83 -16.20
N SER A 25 -7.88 -14.54 -15.16
CA SER A 25 -8.83 -13.41 -15.10
C SER A 25 -8.55 -12.41 -13.96
N TYR A 26 -7.54 -12.67 -13.14
CA TYR A 26 -7.30 -11.97 -11.88
C TYR A 26 -6.12 -10.99 -12.00
N ASP A 27 -6.35 -9.76 -11.56
CA ASP A 27 -5.30 -8.75 -11.45
C ASP A 27 -4.39 -9.04 -10.24
N PHE A 28 -4.95 -9.67 -9.19
CA PHE A 28 -4.25 -10.01 -7.96
C PHE A 28 -4.59 -11.43 -7.47
N ILE A 29 -3.64 -12.08 -6.82
CA ILE A 29 -3.87 -13.32 -6.04
C ILE A 29 -3.39 -13.10 -4.60
N PHE A 30 -4.29 -13.27 -3.63
CA PHE A 30 -3.95 -13.17 -2.21
C PHE A 30 -3.95 -14.56 -1.59
N LEU A 31 -2.82 -14.93 -1.02
CA LEU A 31 -2.63 -16.16 -0.25
C LEU A 31 -2.82 -15.83 1.24
N ILE A 32 -3.92 -16.29 1.82
CA ILE A 32 -4.29 -16.02 3.20
C ILE A 32 -3.91 -17.24 4.03
N LEU A 33 -3.10 -17.06 5.07
CA LEU A 33 -2.79 -18.17 5.98
C LEU A 33 -3.98 -18.46 6.91
N ASP A 34 -4.27 -19.74 7.11
CA ASP A 34 -5.20 -20.23 8.13
C ASP A 34 -4.58 -20.18 9.54
N GLU A 35 -4.30 -18.95 9.97
CA GLU A 35 -3.63 -18.66 11.25
C GLU A 35 -4.38 -17.53 11.97
N PRO A 36 -4.54 -17.59 13.30
CA PRO A 36 -5.23 -16.53 14.05
C PRO A 36 -4.41 -15.24 14.14
N SER A 37 -3.09 -15.33 13.96
CA SER A 37 -2.16 -14.21 13.97
C SER A 37 -0.89 -14.57 13.20
N ILE A 38 -0.04 -13.57 12.95
CA ILE A 38 1.31 -13.79 12.38
C ILE A 38 2.03 -15.00 13.04
N PRO A 39 2.44 -16.01 12.25
CA PRO A 39 3.25 -17.12 12.75
C PRO A 39 4.61 -16.66 13.27
N GLU A 40 5.14 -17.31 14.30
CA GLU A 40 6.42 -16.94 14.95
C GLU A 40 7.62 -16.89 13.98
N ASN A 41 7.55 -17.61 12.86
CA ASN A 41 8.62 -17.68 11.86
C ASN A 41 8.52 -16.61 10.75
N LEU A 42 7.51 -15.74 10.78
CA LEU A 42 7.35 -14.63 9.84
C LEU A 42 7.56 -13.29 10.56
N ASN A 43 8.07 -12.30 9.84
CA ASN A 43 8.36 -10.96 10.38
C ASN A 43 7.57 -9.84 9.67
N TYR A 44 6.50 -10.20 8.97
CA TYR A 44 5.58 -9.29 8.29
C TYR A 44 4.13 -9.77 8.48
N TYR A 45 3.19 -8.84 8.57
CA TYR A 45 1.75 -9.15 8.68
C TYR A 45 1.10 -9.39 7.31
N GLY A 46 1.64 -8.71 6.30
CA GLY A 46 1.31 -8.93 4.91
C GLY A 46 2.53 -8.60 4.05
N LYS A 47 2.54 -9.08 2.82
CA LYS A 47 3.61 -8.77 1.87
C LYS A 47 3.10 -8.88 0.45
N LEU A 48 3.25 -7.83 -0.34
CA LEU A 48 3.00 -7.85 -1.78
C LEU A 48 4.29 -8.07 -2.57
N ILE A 49 4.21 -8.88 -3.63
CA ILE A 49 5.25 -9.07 -4.64
C ILE A 49 4.67 -8.74 -6.00
N GLY A 50 5.21 -7.70 -6.64
CA GLY A 50 4.88 -7.32 -8.00
C GLY A 50 5.25 -8.41 -9.01
N VAL A 51 4.36 -8.65 -9.97
CA VAL A 51 4.49 -9.64 -11.05
C VAL A 51 4.63 -8.94 -12.39
N SER A 52 3.79 -7.93 -12.65
CA SER A 52 3.86 -7.13 -13.87
C SER A 52 3.45 -5.68 -13.60
N ASN A 53 4.06 -4.76 -14.34
CA ASN A 53 3.69 -3.35 -14.39
C ASN A 53 3.85 -2.81 -15.81
N SER A 54 2.76 -2.33 -16.39
CA SER A 54 2.73 -1.64 -17.69
C SER A 54 2.54 -0.12 -17.57
N ILE A 55 2.54 0.41 -16.34
CA ILE A 55 2.27 1.82 -16.04
C ILE A 55 3.59 2.59 -15.98
N SER A 56 3.71 3.68 -16.75
CA SER A 56 4.82 4.63 -16.63
C SER A 56 4.48 5.75 -15.65
N GLY A 57 5.49 6.47 -15.16
CA GLY A 57 5.29 7.61 -14.25
C GLY A 57 5.07 7.24 -12.79
N LEU A 58 5.39 6.00 -12.38
CA LEU A 58 5.31 5.54 -10.99
C LEU A 58 6.64 5.63 -10.22
N GLY A 59 7.72 6.04 -10.90
CA GLY A 59 9.08 6.06 -10.33
C GLY A 59 9.84 4.73 -10.42
N PHE A 60 9.25 3.70 -11.03
CA PHE A 60 9.90 2.43 -11.30
C PHE A 60 9.68 1.96 -12.75
N GLN A 61 10.45 0.96 -13.16
CA GLN A 61 10.49 0.47 -14.54
C GLN A 61 9.20 -0.30 -14.90
N ILE A 62 8.90 -0.36 -16.20
CA ILE A 62 7.93 -1.30 -16.77
C ILE A 62 8.58 -2.68 -16.81
N TYR A 63 7.84 -3.70 -16.40
CA TYR A 63 8.29 -5.09 -16.41
C TYR A 63 7.09 -6.05 -16.52
N ASP A 64 7.34 -7.27 -16.97
CA ASP A 64 6.32 -8.31 -17.01
C ASP A 64 6.97 -9.68 -16.80
N ASN A 65 6.70 -10.27 -15.64
CA ASN A 65 7.11 -11.63 -15.28
C ASN A 65 5.89 -12.57 -15.21
N SER A 66 4.72 -12.19 -15.74
CA SER A 66 3.48 -12.95 -15.56
C SER A 66 3.60 -14.40 -16.03
N LEU A 67 4.36 -14.63 -17.11
CA LEU A 67 4.57 -15.96 -17.69
C LEU A 67 5.25 -16.92 -16.71
N ASP A 68 6.17 -16.43 -15.86
CA ASP A 68 6.82 -17.25 -14.84
C ASP A 68 5.83 -17.73 -13.77
N TYR A 69 4.77 -16.94 -13.55
CA TYR A 69 3.69 -17.24 -12.62
C TYR A 69 2.55 -18.05 -13.27
N GLY A 70 2.61 -18.36 -14.56
CA GLY A 70 1.54 -19.06 -15.28
C GLY A 70 0.42 -18.15 -15.82
N SER A 71 0.53 -16.84 -15.66
CA SER A 71 -0.42 -15.84 -16.19
C SER A 71 0.01 -15.33 -17.57
N ASN A 72 -0.96 -15.07 -18.45
CA ASN A 72 -0.77 -14.55 -19.80
C ASN A 72 -0.90 -13.00 -19.84
N GLY A 73 -0.27 -12.33 -18.89
CA GLY A 73 -0.16 -10.86 -18.82
C GLY A 73 -1.23 -10.18 -17.97
N LYS A 74 -2.10 -10.93 -17.30
CA LYS A 74 -3.20 -10.37 -16.49
C LYS A 74 -2.77 -10.08 -15.05
N LEU A 75 -1.95 -10.94 -14.46
CA LEU A 75 -1.53 -10.85 -13.06
C LEU A 75 -0.57 -9.67 -12.82
N LYS A 76 -0.95 -8.75 -11.94
CA LYS A 76 -0.15 -7.57 -11.55
C LYS A 76 0.70 -7.85 -10.33
N ALA A 77 0.16 -8.53 -9.32
CA ALA A 77 0.88 -8.86 -8.11
C ALA A 77 0.28 -10.07 -7.38
N VAL A 78 1.08 -10.67 -6.51
CA VAL A 78 0.64 -11.66 -5.53
C VAL A 78 0.91 -11.15 -4.13
N MET A 79 0.05 -11.49 -3.17
CA MET A 79 0.17 -11.06 -1.79
C MET A 79 0.08 -12.26 -0.86
N GLN A 80 0.82 -12.23 0.25
CA GLN A 80 0.52 -13.08 1.40
C GLN A 80 -0.04 -12.23 2.54
N LEU A 81 -1.12 -12.71 3.15
CA LEU A 81 -1.65 -12.22 4.42
C LEU A 81 -1.45 -13.32 5.48
N THR A 82 -0.81 -13.00 6.59
CA THR A 82 -0.34 -14.02 7.55
C THR A 82 -1.37 -14.42 8.60
N GLY A 83 -2.65 -14.10 8.38
CA GLY A 83 -3.73 -14.52 9.27
C GLY A 83 -5.07 -14.52 8.55
N LEU A 84 -5.99 -15.37 9.02
CA LEU A 84 -7.21 -15.74 8.32
C LEU A 84 -8.11 -14.52 8.05
N GLU A 85 -8.16 -13.58 8.99
CA GLU A 85 -9.01 -12.39 8.91
C GLU A 85 -8.24 -11.12 8.49
N TYR A 86 -6.98 -11.26 8.05
CA TYR A 86 -6.11 -10.12 7.74
C TYR A 86 -6.48 -9.38 6.45
N LEU A 87 -7.42 -9.91 5.68
CA LEU A 87 -8.05 -9.16 4.60
C LEU A 87 -8.82 -7.94 5.15
N LYS A 88 -9.46 -8.10 6.32
CA LYS A 88 -10.17 -7.02 7.03
C LYS A 88 -9.35 -6.34 8.11
N TYR A 89 -8.76 -7.12 9.01
CA TYR A 89 -8.09 -6.60 10.21
C TYR A 89 -6.56 -6.48 10.06
N GLY A 90 -6.04 -6.83 8.89
CA GLY A 90 -4.61 -6.76 8.57
C GLY A 90 -4.28 -5.60 7.63
N PRO A 91 -3.09 -5.61 7.04
CA PRO A 91 -2.59 -4.52 6.21
C PRO A 91 -2.97 -4.66 4.72
N ALA A 92 -4.14 -5.19 4.38
CA ALA A 92 -4.46 -5.52 2.99
C ALA A 92 -4.40 -4.30 2.04
N LEU A 93 -4.93 -3.15 2.44
CA LEU A 93 -4.86 -1.91 1.66
C LEU A 93 -3.43 -1.37 1.57
N HIS A 94 -2.68 -1.40 2.68
CA HIS A 94 -1.27 -1.03 2.73
C HIS A 94 -0.44 -1.84 1.74
N GLU A 95 -0.54 -3.17 1.82
CA GLU A 95 0.21 -4.05 0.94
C GLU A 95 -0.19 -3.87 -0.52
N LEU A 96 -1.49 -3.68 -0.79
CA LEU A 96 -2.00 -3.43 -2.13
C LEU A 96 -1.48 -2.10 -2.71
N ALA A 97 -1.26 -1.09 -1.86
CA ALA A 97 -0.71 0.21 -2.27
C ALA A 97 0.65 0.07 -2.97
N HIS A 98 1.51 -0.85 -2.51
CA HIS A 98 2.85 -1.09 -3.08
C HIS A 98 2.82 -1.52 -4.54
N ASN A 99 1.67 -1.96 -5.07
CA ASN A 99 1.54 -2.25 -6.50
C ASN A 99 1.73 -0.99 -7.37
N TRP A 100 1.38 0.19 -6.85
CA TRP A 100 1.47 1.47 -7.58
C TRP A 100 2.43 2.46 -6.95
N ALA A 101 2.56 2.44 -5.63
CA ALA A 101 3.11 3.53 -4.86
C ALA A 101 4.53 3.26 -4.33
N ASN A 102 5.14 4.37 -3.88
CA ASN A 102 6.36 4.44 -3.11
C ASN A 102 7.70 4.03 -3.73
N PHE A 103 7.80 4.20 -5.05
CA PHE A 103 9.09 4.36 -5.72
C PHE A 103 9.21 5.71 -6.45
N ALA A 104 8.19 6.57 -6.30
CA ALA A 104 8.12 7.86 -6.97
C ALA A 104 9.07 8.91 -6.35
N LEU A 105 9.22 8.91 -5.03
CA LEU A 105 9.94 9.96 -4.32
C LEU A 105 11.10 9.38 -3.49
N PRO A 106 12.24 10.09 -3.39
CA PRO A 106 13.33 9.72 -2.49
C PRO A 106 13.00 10.18 -1.07
N THR A 107 12.02 9.53 -0.45
CA THR A 107 11.54 9.84 0.91
C THR A 107 12.60 9.53 1.96
N HIS A 108 12.49 10.16 3.13
CA HIS A 108 13.42 9.97 4.23
C HIS A 108 12.70 9.63 5.54
N SER A 109 13.39 8.92 6.43
CA SER A 109 12.94 8.61 7.79
C SER A 109 14.09 8.69 8.80
N VAL A 110 13.77 8.48 10.07
CA VAL A 110 14.70 8.38 11.21
C VAL A 110 14.34 7.16 12.06
N ASP A 111 15.34 6.57 12.73
CA ASP A 111 15.14 5.34 13.53
C ASP A 111 14.74 5.61 14.99
N SER A 112 14.77 6.87 15.43
CA SER A 112 14.50 7.23 16.82
C SER A 112 14.10 8.69 16.99
N GLN A 113 13.53 9.01 18.15
CA GLN A 113 13.39 10.38 18.64
C GLN A 113 14.73 10.91 19.17
N GLY A 114 14.86 12.23 19.30
CA GLY A 114 16.01 12.90 19.88
C GLY A 114 16.55 14.04 19.01
N GLU A 115 17.75 14.48 19.34
CA GLU A 115 18.52 15.50 18.63
C GLU A 115 19.71 14.86 17.90
N GLU A 116 20.37 15.61 17.00
CA GLU A 116 21.54 15.16 16.23
C GLU A 116 21.26 13.89 15.41
N LEU A 117 20.01 13.72 14.97
CA LEU A 117 19.59 12.62 14.12
C LEU A 117 20.22 12.74 12.74
N THR A 118 20.37 11.59 12.07
CA THR A 118 20.71 11.52 10.66
C THR A 118 19.60 10.78 9.94
N SER A 119 18.80 11.50 9.17
CA SER A 119 17.81 10.87 8.31
C SER A 119 18.45 10.02 7.21
N TYR A 120 17.76 8.98 6.77
CA TYR A 120 18.21 8.09 5.70
C TYR A 120 17.12 7.91 4.64
N LEU A 121 17.53 7.53 3.43
CA LEU A 121 16.62 7.22 2.32
C LEU A 121 15.70 6.06 2.70
N TYR A 122 14.40 6.27 2.60
CA TYR A 122 13.36 5.37 3.09
C TYR A 122 12.38 4.95 1.99
N THR A 123 12.90 4.25 0.98
CA THR A 123 12.08 3.69 -0.11
C THR A 123 11.05 2.69 0.40
N GLY A 124 9.92 2.57 -0.28
CA GLY A 124 8.79 1.74 0.16
C GLY A 124 7.76 2.47 1.02
N HIS A 125 8.11 3.52 1.78
CA HIS A 125 7.14 4.32 2.54
C HIS A 125 7.30 5.83 2.43
N TRP A 126 6.26 6.57 2.82
CA TRP A 126 6.20 8.02 2.63
C TRP A 126 7.08 8.79 3.61
N GLY A 127 7.44 8.19 4.76
CA GLY A 127 8.31 8.86 5.75
C GLY A 127 7.74 10.21 6.17
N PHE A 128 8.57 11.24 6.21
CA PHE A 128 8.17 12.62 6.53
C PHE A 128 7.62 13.35 5.30
N THR A 129 6.55 12.82 4.70
CA THR A 129 5.87 13.40 3.54
C THR A 129 4.41 13.68 3.86
N GLY A 130 3.93 14.85 3.45
CA GLY A 130 2.55 15.26 3.59
C GLY A 130 1.64 14.64 2.54
N GLY A 131 0.36 14.49 2.88
CA GLY A 131 -0.70 14.10 1.96
C GLY A 131 -2.05 14.71 2.34
N SER A 132 -3.09 14.52 1.52
CA SER A 132 -4.46 14.95 1.86
C SER A 132 -4.99 14.26 3.13
N THR A 133 -4.54 13.03 3.38
CA THR A 133 -4.68 12.26 4.62
C THR A 133 -3.34 11.60 4.96
N PRO A 134 -3.16 11.08 6.19
CA PRO A 134 -2.12 10.07 6.43
C PRO A 134 -2.42 8.88 5.50
N GLY A 135 -1.51 8.59 4.57
CA GLY A 135 -1.73 7.59 3.52
C GLY A 135 -1.53 6.17 4.02
N GLN A 136 -1.83 5.23 3.13
CA GLN A 136 -1.66 3.80 3.39
C GLN A 136 -0.19 3.45 3.67
N LEU A 137 0.74 4.06 2.94
CA LEU A 137 2.19 3.86 3.10
C LEU A 137 2.86 4.87 4.05
N GLY A 138 2.09 5.43 4.98
CA GLY A 138 2.59 6.37 5.98
C GLY A 138 2.41 7.84 5.59
N GLY A 139 3.23 8.71 6.18
CA GLY A 139 3.15 10.16 5.98
C GLY A 139 2.11 10.85 6.86
N PHE A 140 2.14 12.17 6.86
CA PHE A 140 1.31 13.02 7.73
C PHE A 140 0.24 13.77 6.93
N GLN A 141 -0.78 14.28 7.62
CA GLN A 141 -1.79 15.12 6.98
C GLN A 141 -1.24 16.53 6.72
N GLN A 142 -1.13 16.93 5.45
CA GLN A 142 -0.53 18.20 5.03
C GLN A 142 -1.18 19.42 5.69
N SER A 143 -2.50 19.41 5.92
CA SER A 143 -3.21 20.52 6.57
C SER A 143 -2.86 20.70 8.04
N SER A 144 -2.23 19.71 8.69
CA SER A 144 -1.72 19.81 10.07
C SER A 144 -0.36 20.50 10.17
N LEU A 145 0.33 20.70 9.05
CA LEU A 145 1.68 21.25 9.04
C LEU A 145 1.71 22.70 9.54
N ILE A 146 2.51 22.92 10.57
CA ILE A 146 2.88 24.23 11.09
C ILE A 146 4.38 24.43 10.86
N ASP A 147 4.73 25.46 10.09
CA ASP A 147 6.11 25.93 9.94
C ASP A 147 6.42 26.91 11.08
N ASN A 148 7.20 26.48 12.07
CA ASN A 148 7.56 27.28 13.24
C ASN A 148 8.71 28.26 12.93
N GLY A 149 9.24 28.24 11.70
CA GLY A 149 10.46 28.93 11.31
C GLY A 149 11.73 28.21 11.80
N ASN A 150 12.89 28.66 11.31
CA ASN A 150 14.19 28.09 11.67
C ASN A 150 14.29 26.57 11.49
N ASN A 151 13.73 26.05 10.39
CA ASN A 151 13.72 24.62 10.04
C ASN A 151 12.95 23.73 11.04
N SER A 152 12.11 24.30 11.91
CA SER A 152 11.28 23.58 12.86
C SER A 152 9.85 23.46 12.35
N TYR A 153 9.28 22.27 12.48
CA TYR A 153 7.96 21.91 11.98
C TYR A 153 7.19 21.13 13.03
N THR A 154 5.86 21.33 13.04
CA THR A 154 4.92 20.54 13.83
C THR A 154 3.87 19.96 12.91
N VAL A 155 3.54 18.68 13.06
CA VAL A 155 2.45 17.99 12.35
C VAL A 155 1.66 17.14 13.34
N ASP A 156 0.45 16.74 12.97
CA ASP A 156 -0.29 15.73 13.73
C ASP A 156 0.48 14.40 13.75
N SER A 157 0.24 13.60 14.79
CA SER A 157 0.86 12.28 14.95
C SER A 157 0.60 11.39 13.73
N PHE A 158 1.63 10.70 13.26
CA PHE A 158 1.57 9.84 12.09
C PHE A 158 2.59 8.69 12.18
N GLY A 159 2.37 7.65 11.38
CA GLY A 159 3.35 6.60 11.14
C GLY A 159 4.19 6.88 9.90
N PRO A 160 5.53 6.92 9.98
CA PRO A 160 6.37 7.10 8.79
C PRO A 160 6.31 5.90 7.84
N PHE A 161 5.94 4.72 8.35
CA PHE A 161 5.79 3.47 7.60
C PHE A 161 4.33 3.19 7.21
N ALA A 162 3.39 3.27 8.13
CA ALA A 162 1.99 2.98 7.88
C ALA A 162 1.10 3.65 8.92
N ASN A 163 -0.15 3.91 8.56
CA ASN A 163 -1.15 4.51 9.44
C ASN A 163 -2.30 3.53 9.75
N GLY A 164 -1.98 2.28 10.07
CA GLY A 164 -2.96 1.30 10.58
C GLY A 164 -3.48 0.27 9.58
N GLY A 165 -2.79 0.03 8.46
CA GLY A 165 -3.05 -1.10 7.54
C GLY A 165 -4.32 -0.95 6.71
N ASN A 166 -5.50 -0.99 7.33
CA ASN A 166 -6.78 -0.66 6.71
C ASN A 166 -7.45 0.55 7.41
N GLY A 167 -6.77 1.21 8.35
CA GLY A 167 -7.34 2.26 9.21
C GLY A 167 -7.43 3.67 8.60
N VAL A 168 -6.92 3.88 7.38
CA VAL A 168 -6.95 5.18 6.69
C VAL A 168 -7.31 5.00 5.21
N PRO A 169 -7.84 6.02 4.52
CA PRO A 169 -8.00 5.95 3.07
C PRO A 169 -6.64 6.14 2.36
N TYR A 170 -6.62 5.90 1.05
CA TYR A 170 -5.51 6.34 0.21
C TYR A 170 -5.48 7.87 0.13
N ASN A 171 -4.29 8.46 0.21
CA ASN A 171 -4.12 9.89 0.00
C ASN A 171 -4.16 10.26 -1.51
N ASP A 172 -4.28 11.54 -1.83
CA ASP A 172 -4.43 12.01 -3.22
C ASP A 172 -3.27 11.58 -4.12
N PHE A 173 -2.04 11.50 -3.59
CA PHE A 173 -0.88 11.08 -4.37
C PHE A 173 -0.88 9.58 -4.63
N GLU A 174 -1.25 8.77 -3.64
CA GLU A 174 -1.50 7.33 -3.80
C GLU A 174 -2.60 7.10 -4.85
N LEU A 175 -3.72 7.83 -4.76
CA LEU A 175 -4.80 7.77 -5.75
C LEU A 175 -4.35 8.19 -7.15
N TYR A 176 -3.54 9.23 -7.29
CA TYR A 176 -2.93 9.60 -8.58
C TYR A 176 -2.07 8.47 -9.15
N LEU A 177 -1.22 7.84 -8.34
CA LEU A 177 -0.35 6.73 -8.75
C LEU A 177 -1.17 5.48 -9.13
N MET A 178 -2.26 5.21 -8.42
CA MET A 178 -3.26 4.19 -8.79
C MET A 178 -3.99 4.53 -10.09
N GLY A 179 -3.96 5.80 -10.50
CA GLY A 179 -4.67 6.32 -11.66
C GLY A 179 -6.13 6.61 -11.38
N MET A 180 -6.49 6.82 -10.11
CA MET A 180 -7.82 7.17 -9.62
C MET A 180 -8.03 8.67 -9.48
N LEU A 181 -6.97 9.48 -9.54
CA LEU A 181 -7.05 10.93 -9.49
C LEU A 181 -6.30 11.54 -10.70
N ASP A 182 -6.83 12.63 -11.26
CA ASP A 182 -6.11 13.42 -12.26
C ASP A 182 -4.97 14.20 -11.60
N ILE A 183 -3.86 14.41 -12.33
CA ILE A 183 -2.74 15.20 -11.83
C ILE A 183 -3.13 16.66 -11.55
N GLN A 184 -4.19 17.17 -12.19
CA GLN A 184 -4.71 18.52 -11.95
C GLN A 184 -5.51 18.64 -10.65
N ASP A 185 -6.00 17.53 -10.11
CA ASP A 185 -6.77 17.49 -8.86
C ASP A 185 -5.87 17.18 -7.65
N LEU A 186 -4.58 16.93 -7.88
CA LEU A 186 -3.60 16.66 -6.83
C LEU A 186 -3.24 17.94 -6.09
N ASN A 187 -3.52 17.97 -4.79
CA ASN A 187 -3.08 19.05 -3.92
C ASN A 187 -1.55 19.05 -3.77
N ASN A 188 -0.94 20.24 -3.69
CA ASN A 188 0.47 20.35 -3.37
C ASN A 188 0.75 19.79 -1.97
N PHE A 189 1.90 19.15 -1.80
CA PHE A 189 2.33 18.60 -0.52
C PHE A 189 3.84 18.78 -0.33
N ASP A 190 4.27 18.74 0.93
CA ASP A 190 5.66 18.92 1.32
C ASP A 190 6.30 17.58 1.72
N MET A 191 7.54 17.38 1.32
CA MET A 191 8.41 16.30 1.79
C MET A 191 9.60 16.90 2.53
N PHE A 192 9.95 16.28 3.64
CA PHE A 192 11.09 16.67 4.46
C PHE A 192 12.21 15.64 4.38
N THR A 193 13.42 16.14 4.20
CA THR A 193 14.66 15.38 4.22
C THR A 193 15.69 16.10 5.08
N ASP A 194 16.79 15.42 5.41
CA ASP A 194 17.77 15.92 6.38
C ASP A 194 17.12 16.28 7.73
N ILE A 195 16.32 15.33 8.24
CA ILE A 195 15.72 15.40 9.58
C ILE A 195 16.81 15.20 10.62
N THR A 196 16.95 16.18 11.53
CA THR A 196 18.02 16.24 12.53
C THR A 196 17.51 16.24 13.97
N ALA A 197 16.21 16.45 14.18
CA ALA A 197 15.59 16.29 15.48
C ALA A 197 14.14 15.82 15.34
N LEU A 198 13.67 15.02 16.30
CA LEU A 198 12.29 14.55 16.39
C LEU A 198 11.87 14.39 17.85
N SER A 199 10.75 15.00 18.22
CA SER A 199 10.03 14.80 19.47
C SER A 199 8.61 14.35 19.19
N ILE A 200 8.20 13.20 19.73
CA ILE A 200 6.84 12.66 19.58
C ILE A 200 6.05 12.93 20.87
N ASN A 201 4.98 13.70 20.74
CA ASN A 201 4.00 13.93 21.78
C ASN A 201 2.76 13.05 21.55
N GLU A 202 1.76 13.13 22.45
CA GLU A 202 0.54 12.31 22.33
C GLU A 202 -0.22 12.53 21.01
N THR A 203 -0.27 13.77 20.51
CA THR A 203 -1.06 14.13 19.33
C THR A 203 -0.25 14.76 18.20
N THR A 204 1.02 15.12 18.44
CA THR A 204 1.83 15.85 17.46
C THR A 204 3.26 15.34 17.40
N PHE A 205 3.89 15.50 16.24
CA PHE A 205 5.32 15.30 16.04
C PHE A 205 5.95 16.67 15.78
N ASP A 206 6.93 17.03 16.59
CA ASP A 206 7.77 18.21 16.39
C ASP A 206 9.12 17.76 15.85
N PHE A 207 9.56 18.31 14.71
CA PHE A 207 10.81 17.89 14.09
C PHE A 207 11.58 19.07 13.48
N THR A 208 12.89 18.88 13.34
CA THR A 208 13.77 19.79 12.61
C THR A 208 14.23 19.13 11.34
N ALA A 209 14.10 19.81 10.20
CA ALA A 209 14.56 19.32 8.90
C ALA A 209 15.18 20.45 8.08
N HIS A 210 16.38 20.25 7.53
CA HIS A 210 17.05 21.31 6.78
C HIS A 210 16.56 21.45 5.33
N GLN A 211 15.86 20.44 4.81
CA GLN A 211 15.34 20.45 3.46
C GLN A 211 13.84 20.16 3.45
N LYS A 212 13.08 21.15 2.96
CA LYS A 212 11.66 21.04 2.61
C LYS A 212 11.53 21.14 1.10
N THR A 213 10.89 20.15 0.48
CA THR A 213 10.59 20.12 -0.95
C THR A 213 9.08 20.11 -1.13
N THR A 214 8.54 21.14 -1.80
CA THR A 214 7.11 21.17 -2.17
C THR A 214 6.93 20.50 -3.53
N PHE A 215 6.10 19.47 -3.58
CA PHE A 215 5.68 18.83 -4.82
C PHE A 215 4.40 19.48 -5.35
N THR A 216 4.43 19.83 -6.62
CA THR A 216 3.27 20.30 -7.39
C THR A 216 3.05 19.35 -8.56
N SER A 217 1.91 19.46 -9.22
CA SER A 217 1.62 18.73 -10.46
C SER A 217 2.75 18.84 -11.48
N GLU A 218 3.32 20.04 -11.66
CA GLU A 218 4.42 20.29 -12.60
C GLU A 218 5.70 19.59 -12.16
N THR A 219 6.12 19.73 -10.90
CA THR A 219 7.39 19.14 -10.44
C THR A 219 7.32 17.62 -10.41
N LEU A 220 6.15 17.03 -10.17
CA LEU A 220 5.92 15.59 -10.27
C LEU A 220 6.02 15.11 -11.71
N ILE A 221 5.44 15.82 -12.68
CA ILE A 221 5.56 15.49 -14.11
C ILE A 221 7.02 15.62 -14.58
N GLU A 222 7.74 16.65 -14.14
CA GLU A 222 9.16 16.82 -14.46
C GLU A 222 10.01 15.68 -13.89
N LEU A 223 9.70 15.22 -12.67
CA LEU A 223 10.44 14.15 -11.99
C LEU A 223 10.12 12.76 -12.55
N LEU A 224 8.85 12.44 -12.71
CA LEU A 224 8.37 11.08 -13.01
C LEU A 224 8.04 10.86 -14.48
N GLY A 225 7.89 11.94 -15.25
CA GLY A 225 7.17 11.92 -16.50
C GLY A 225 5.65 11.85 -16.28
N GLN A 226 4.90 11.99 -17.37
CA GLN A 226 3.46 11.84 -17.32
C GLN A 226 3.09 10.37 -17.04
N ARG A 227 2.17 10.15 -16.10
CA ARG A 227 1.63 8.81 -15.85
C ARG A 227 0.84 8.32 -17.05
N PHE A 228 1.14 7.11 -17.51
CA PHE A 228 0.42 6.44 -18.59
C PHE A 228 0.08 4.99 -18.19
N PRO A 229 -1.17 4.51 -18.36
CA PRO A 229 -2.33 5.23 -18.90
C PRO A 229 -2.71 6.46 -18.08
N THR A 230 -3.40 7.41 -18.69
CA THR A 230 -3.89 8.61 -17.97
C THR A 230 -4.98 8.22 -16.96
N TYR A 231 -5.37 9.13 -16.05
CA TYR A 231 -6.49 8.91 -15.13
C TYR A 231 -7.75 8.39 -15.86
N ALA A 232 -8.10 9.01 -17.00
CA ALA A 232 -9.29 8.68 -17.79
C ALA A 232 -9.27 7.26 -18.40
N GLU A 233 -8.08 6.72 -18.67
CA GLU A 233 -7.91 5.40 -19.32
C GLU A 233 -7.47 4.30 -18.34
N SER A 234 -7.17 4.68 -17.09
CA SER A 234 -6.69 3.74 -16.09
C SER A 234 -7.80 2.83 -15.60
N GLN A 235 -7.48 1.55 -15.45
CA GLN A 235 -8.33 0.56 -14.81
C GLN A 235 -8.78 1.05 -13.41
N LYS A 236 -10.08 0.90 -13.13
CA LYS A 236 -10.71 1.24 -11.83
C LYS A 236 -11.33 0.02 -11.14
N GLU A 237 -11.62 -1.00 -11.92
CA GLU A 237 -12.26 -2.24 -11.47
C GLU A 237 -11.22 -3.36 -11.56
N PHE A 238 -10.97 -4.02 -10.43
CA PHE A 238 -9.95 -5.06 -10.30
C PHE A 238 -10.58 -6.40 -9.90
N ASN A 239 -9.98 -7.49 -10.35
CA ASN A 239 -10.35 -8.84 -9.94
C ASN A 239 -9.28 -9.42 -9.01
N LEU A 240 -9.70 -9.91 -7.85
CA LEU A 240 -8.87 -10.59 -6.87
C LEU A 240 -9.31 -12.05 -6.75
N LEU A 241 -8.34 -12.96 -6.72
CA LEU A 241 -8.53 -14.32 -6.24
C LEU A 241 -7.95 -14.42 -4.84
N ALA A 242 -8.78 -14.70 -3.82
CA ALA A 242 -8.34 -14.96 -2.47
C ALA A 242 -8.31 -16.47 -2.23
N ILE A 243 -7.19 -16.99 -1.71
CA ILE A 243 -6.98 -18.43 -1.49
C ILE A 243 -6.46 -18.62 -0.07
N VAL A 244 -7.17 -19.45 0.70
CA VAL A 244 -6.70 -19.84 2.02
C VAL A 244 -5.73 -21.00 1.90
N ILE A 245 -4.53 -20.83 2.45
CA ILE A 245 -3.49 -21.85 2.51
C ILE A 245 -3.57 -22.53 3.87
N THR A 246 -3.86 -23.82 3.86
CA THR A 246 -4.05 -24.63 5.07
C THR A 246 -3.68 -26.10 4.82
N ASP A 247 -3.18 -26.77 5.86
CA ASP A 247 -2.89 -28.21 5.85
C ASP A 247 -4.15 -29.06 6.10
N ASN A 248 -5.22 -28.45 6.61
CA ASN A 248 -6.45 -29.12 7.00
C ASN A 248 -7.66 -28.51 6.28
N SER A 249 -8.77 -29.23 6.21
CA SER A 249 -10.01 -28.60 5.77
C SER A 249 -10.45 -27.55 6.78
N LEU A 250 -10.82 -26.35 6.29
CA LEU A 250 -11.40 -25.30 7.12
C LEU A 250 -12.69 -25.77 7.78
N SER A 251 -12.93 -25.29 9.00
CA SER A 251 -14.21 -25.46 9.69
C SER A 251 -15.30 -24.57 9.05
N GLU A 252 -16.57 -24.83 9.36
CA GLU A 252 -17.67 -23.95 8.93
C GLU A 252 -17.50 -22.52 9.46
N ASP A 253 -17.00 -22.37 10.69
CA ASP A 253 -16.73 -21.05 11.29
C ASP A 253 -15.58 -20.31 10.60
N ASP A 254 -14.55 -21.04 10.15
CA ASP A 254 -13.42 -20.43 9.44
C ASP A 254 -13.79 -20.04 8.01
N TRP A 255 -14.60 -20.86 7.32
CA TRP A 255 -15.21 -20.45 6.05
C TRP A 255 -16.05 -19.19 6.19
N LEU A 256 -16.86 -19.09 7.25
CA LEU A 256 -17.67 -17.89 7.48
C LEU A 256 -16.80 -16.63 7.65
N LYS A 257 -15.67 -16.72 8.35
CA LYS A 257 -14.73 -15.58 8.48
C LYS A 257 -14.13 -15.17 7.13
N VAL A 258 -13.78 -16.15 6.30
CA VAL A 258 -13.25 -15.90 4.95
C VAL A 258 -14.29 -15.18 4.11
N ASP A 259 -15.52 -15.70 4.10
CA ASP A 259 -16.66 -15.11 3.39
C ASP A 259 -16.91 -13.68 3.86
N GLU A 260 -17.04 -13.47 5.18
CA GLU A 260 -17.34 -12.15 5.76
C GLU A 260 -16.25 -11.11 5.46
N THR A 261 -14.97 -11.50 5.51
CA THR A 261 -13.86 -10.58 5.22
C THR A 261 -13.71 -10.29 3.73
N ALA A 262 -13.99 -11.26 2.86
CA ALA A 262 -14.00 -11.06 1.41
C ALA A 262 -15.19 -10.19 0.96
N GLU A 263 -16.40 -10.47 1.46
CA GLU A 263 -17.58 -9.64 1.21
C GLU A 263 -17.37 -8.20 1.71
N TRP A 264 -16.80 -8.06 2.90
CA TRP A 264 -16.47 -6.75 3.46
C TRP A 264 -15.47 -5.97 2.57
N PHE A 265 -14.37 -6.60 2.18
CA PHE A 265 -13.29 -5.92 1.45
C PHE A 265 -13.71 -5.49 0.03
N SER A 266 -14.65 -6.23 -0.58
CA SER A 266 -15.18 -5.99 -1.93
C SER A 266 -16.44 -5.11 -1.98
N LYS A 267 -16.93 -4.68 -0.81
CA LYS A 267 -18.18 -3.93 -0.68
C LYS A 267 -18.08 -2.57 -1.39
N LEU A 268 -19.16 -2.15 -2.06
CA LEU A 268 -19.25 -0.88 -2.81
C LEU A 268 -19.99 0.23 -2.05
N GLU A 269 -19.89 0.22 -0.72
CA GLU A 269 -20.50 1.23 0.14
C GLU A 269 -19.68 1.44 1.41
N ASP A 270 -19.92 2.60 2.03
CA ASP A 270 -19.44 2.91 3.37
C ASP A 270 -20.16 2.03 4.39
N ASP A 271 -19.41 1.30 5.21
CA ASP A 271 -19.97 0.39 6.20
C ASP A 271 -20.09 1.00 7.61
N GLY A 272 -19.65 2.26 7.77
CA GLY A 272 -19.70 3.06 8.99
C GLY A 272 -18.68 2.64 10.05
N THR A 273 -17.73 1.77 9.73
CA THR A 273 -16.68 1.33 10.66
C THR A 273 -15.46 2.24 10.61
N SER A 274 -14.49 2.01 11.50
CA SER A 274 -13.22 2.75 11.51
C SER A 274 -12.18 2.16 10.54
N LEU A 275 -12.52 1.07 9.84
CA LEU A 275 -11.68 0.42 8.85
C LEU A 275 -12.26 0.69 7.47
N TYR A 276 -11.39 0.77 6.48
CA TYR A 276 -11.78 1.04 5.11
C TYR A 276 -11.72 -0.26 4.30
N ASN A 277 -12.81 -0.59 3.61
CA ASN A 277 -12.76 -1.51 2.48
C ASN A 277 -12.13 -0.82 1.25
N PHE A 278 -11.90 -1.56 0.15
CA PHE A 278 -11.21 -1.00 -1.02
C PHE A 278 -11.98 0.16 -1.67
N TRP A 279 -13.30 0.09 -1.74
CA TRP A 279 -14.12 1.16 -2.31
C TRP A 279 -14.07 2.41 -1.44
N GLU A 280 -14.23 2.28 -0.12
CA GLU A 280 -14.13 3.39 0.83
C GLU A 280 -12.74 4.05 0.79
N ALA A 281 -11.67 3.23 0.83
CA ALA A 281 -10.29 3.72 0.82
C ALA A 281 -9.95 4.50 -0.45
N THR A 282 -10.65 4.22 -1.55
CA THR A 282 -10.49 4.91 -2.83
C THR A 282 -11.48 6.06 -3.04
N ASN A 283 -12.21 6.48 -2.00
CA ASN A 283 -13.28 7.48 -2.09
C ASN A 283 -14.35 7.13 -3.14
N GLY A 284 -14.61 5.83 -3.31
CA GLY A 284 -15.54 5.27 -4.27
C GLY A 284 -15.10 5.31 -5.74
N LEU A 285 -13.81 5.62 -5.99
CA LEU A 285 -13.24 5.72 -7.34
C LEU A 285 -12.84 4.36 -7.91
N GLY A 286 -12.56 3.39 -7.05
CA GLY A 286 -12.16 2.04 -7.41
C GLY A 286 -13.12 0.97 -6.88
N SER A 287 -13.10 -0.19 -7.52
CA SER A 287 -13.79 -1.39 -7.04
C SER A 287 -12.93 -2.63 -7.21
N LEU A 288 -13.20 -3.62 -6.38
CA LEU A 288 -12.49 -4.89 -6.40
C LEU A 288 -13.49 -6.03 -6.22
N SER A 289 -13.55 -6.94 -7.20
CA SER A 289 -14.36 -8.15 -7.15
C SER A 289 -13.51 -9.32 -6.68
N ILE A 290 -14.00 -10.10 -5.72
CA ILE A 290 -13.25 -11.23 -5.15
C ILE A 290 -13.90 -12.55 -5.57
N SER A 291 -13.07 -13.49 -6.03
CA SER A 291 -13.38 -14.92 -6.07
C SER A 291 -12.55 -15.62 -5.01
N TYR A 292 -13.09 -16.67 -4.39
CA TYR A 292 -12.41 -17.50 -3.39
C TYR A 292 -12.99 -18.91 -3.36
#